data_AF-A0A6L8NEE2-F1
#
_entry.id   AF-A0A6L8NEE2-F1
#
_cell.length_a   1.000
_cell.length_b   1.000
_cell.length_c   1.000
_cell.angle_alpha   90.00
_cell.angle_beta   90.00
_cell.angle_gamma   90.00
#
_symmetry.space_group_name_H-M   'P 1'
#
loop_
_entity.id
_entity.type
_entity.pdbx_description
1 polymer ?
#
loop_
_entity_poly.entity_id
_entity_poly.type
_entity_poly.pdbx_seq_one_letter_code
_entity_poly.pdbx_strand_id
1 'polypeptide(L)'
;MKIGELARLTGVSPRLLRYYEEQGLLTPRRVGTHRSYADDAPEVVGHIRAFLDAGLPTRVIREVLPCVEGPGPAVHGCAAGALEEQLRGLDDRIAVLQDSRSALAGLLAVGGSQREARSEVSAA
;
A
#
# COMPACT_ATOMS: atom_id res chain seq x y z
N MET A 1 -26.24 -6.57 -0.85
CA MET A 1 -25.38 -7.29 0.13
C MET A 1 -25.19 -6.55 1.46
N LYS A 2 -25.20 -7.22 2.63
CA LYS A 2 -24.89 -6.59 3.95
C LYS A 2 -23.38 -6.57 4.25
N ILE A 3 -22.91 -5.77 5.21
CA ILE A 3 -21.48 -5.72 5.57
C ILE A 3 -20.90 -7.06 6.03
N GLY A 4 -21.67 -7.86 6.78
CA GLY A 4 -21.23 -9.18 7.23
C GLY A 4 -21.15 -10.21 6.10
N GLU A 5 -21.94 -10.03 5.04
CA GLU A 5 -21.88 -10.86 3.84
C GLU A 5 -20.69 -10.45 2.98
N LEU A 6 -20.48 -9.14 2.77
CA LEU A 6 -19.28 -8.62 2.08
C LEU A 6 -17.99 -9.07 2.78
N ALA A 7 -17.96 -9.05 4.11
CA ALA A 7 -16.82 -9.53 4.88
C ALA A 7 -16.51 -11.02 4.64
N ARG A 8 -17.54 -11.86 4.52
CA ARG A 8 -17.35 -13.28 4.21
C ARG A 8 -16.86 -13.50 2.78
N LEU A 9 -17.40 -12.78 1.80
CA LEU A 9 -17.03 -12.94 0.39
C LEU A 9 -15.60 -12.44 0.10
N THR A 10 -15.16 -11.39 0.79
CA THR A 10 -13.86 -10.76 0.54
C THR A 10 -12.76 -11.22 1.49
N GLY A 11 -13.12 -11.90 2.58
CA GLY A 11 -12.20 -12.19 3.69
C GLY A 11 -11.75 -10.96 4.49
N VAL A 12 -12.28 -9.77 4.18
CA VAL A 12 -11.93 -8.52 4.86
C VAL A 12 -12.80 -8.32 6.09
N SER A 13 -12.17 -7.99 7.22
CA SER A 13 -12.92 -7.77 8.47
C SER A 13 -13.95 -6.63 8.32
N PRO A 14 -15.12 -6.70 9.00
CA PRO A 14 -16.10 -5.61 8.99
C PRO A 14 -15.53 -4.27 9.46
N ARG A 15 -14.54 -4.30 10.37
CA ARG A 15 -13.83 -3.10 10.84
C ARG A 15 -13.07 -2.43 9.68
N LEU A 16 -12.35 -3.22 8.88
CA LEU A 16 -11.58 -2.70 7.75
C LEU A 16 -12.49 -2.24 6.60
N LEU A 17 -13.63 -2.92 6.38
CA LEU A 17 -14.64 -2.45 5.44
C LEU A 17 -15.22 -1.08 5.85
N ARG A 18 -15.50 -0.87 7.15
CA ARG A 18 -15.91 0.45 7.66
C ARG A 18 -14.84 1.50 7.48
N TYR A 19 -13.57 1.14 7.68
CA TYR A 19 -12.48 2.04 7.37
C TYR A 19 -12.46 2.43 5.88
N TYR A 20 -12.71 1.50 4.95
CA TYR A 20 -12.86 1.83 3.53
C TYR A 20 -14.06 2.75 3.26
N GLU A 21 -15.18 2.60 3.98
CA GLU A 21 -16.30 3.55 3.95
C GLU A 21 -15.85 4.96 4.40
N GLU A 22 -15.17 5.05 5.55
CA GLU A 22 -14.67 6.32 6.12
C GLU A 22 -13.67 7.00 5.18
N GLN A 23 -12.85 6.22 4.47
CA GLN A 23 -11.92 6.71 3.45
C GLN A 23 -12.60 6.97 2.09
N GLY A 24 -13.92 6.82 1.97
CA GLY A 24 -14.66 7.07 0.73
C GLY A 24 -14.31 6.12 -0.41
N LEU A 25 -13.70 4.97 -0.11
CA LEU A 25 -13.32 3.94 -1.09
C LEU A 25 -14.48 2.97 -1.36
N LEU A 26 -15.40 2.85 -0.41
CA LEU A 26 -16.56 1.98 -0.49
C LEU A 26 -17.81 2.75 -0.08
N THR A 27 -18.82 2.80 -0.95
CA THR A 27 -20.04 3.58 -0.69
C THR A 27 -21.24 2.66 -0.52
N PRO A 28 -21.81 2.52 0.70
CA PRO A 28 -23.05 1.79 0.88
C PRO A 28 -24.24 2.60 0.36
N ARG A 29 -25.22 1.91 -0.22
CA ARG A 29 -26.54 2.47 -0.52
C ARG A 29 -27.48 2.24 0.67
N ARG A 30 -28.35 3.21 0.97
CA ARG A 30 -29.44 3.01 1.94
C ARG A 30 -30.62 2.34 1.24
N VAL A 31 -31.06 1.20 1.76
CA VAL A 31 -32.27 0.49 1.32
C VAL A 31 -33.18 0.36 2.54
N GLY A 32 -34.16 1.26 2.64
CA GLY A 32 -34.99 1.43 3.83
C GLY A 32 -34.16 1.86 5.05
N THR A 33 -34.26 1.09 6.14
CA THR A 33 -33.53 1.34 7.41
C THR A 33 -32.12 0.74 7.44
N HIS A 34 -31.72 -0.02 6.42
CA HIS A 34 -30.45 -0.76 6.42
C HIS A 34 -29.47 -0.24 5.34
N ARG A 35 -28.18 -0.43 5.60
CA ARG A 35 -27.10 -0.22 4.62
C ARG A 35 -26.88 -1.49 3.82
N SER A 36 -26.71 -1.33 2.51
CA SER A 36 -26.40 -2.41 1.58
C SER A 36 -25.35 -1.99 0.56
N TYR A 37 -24.46 -2.91 0.25
CA TYR A 37 -23.50 -2.83 -0.84
C TYR A 37 -24.10 -3.38 -2.13
N ALA A 38 -23.66 -2.81 -3.25
CA ALA A 38 -23.93 -3.32 -4.57
C ALA A 38 -23.17 -4.64 -4.81
N ASP A 39 -23.58 -5.38 -5.83
CA ASP A 39 -23.09 -6.74 -6.09
C ASP A 39 -21.63 -6.77 -6.59
N ASP A 40 -21.15 -5.64 -7.13
CA ASP A 40 -19.76 -5.39 -7.54
C ASP A 40 -18.82 -5.04 -6.37
N ALA A 41 -19.34 -4.83 -5.16
CA ALA A 41 -18.52 -4.46 -4.02
C ALA A 41 -17.37 -5.43 -3.68
N PRO A 42 -17.47 -6.77 -3.89
CA PRO A 42 -16.33 -7.66 -3.65
C PRO A 42 -15.16 -7.36 -4.60
N GLU A 43 -15.46 -7.00 -5.85
CA GLU A 43 -14.47 -6.64 -6.86
C GLU A 43 -13.79 -5.31 -6.49
N VAL A 44 -14.57 -4.31 -6.09
CA VAL A 44 -14.05 -3.02 -5.59
C VAL A 44 -13.11 -3.24 -4.39
N VAL A 45 -13.48 -4.10 -3.44
CA VAL A 45 -12.63 -4.45 -2.29
C VAL A 45 -11.35 -5.16 -2.73
N GLY A 46 -11.42 -6.02 -3.75
CA GLY A 46 -10.26 -6.63 -4.39
C GLY A 46 -9.29 -5.60 -4.97
N HIS A 47 -9.80 -4.61 -5.71
CA HIS A 47 -8.99 -3.52 -6.26
C HIS A 47 -8.35 -2.67 -5.17
N ILE A 48 -9.10 -2.30 -4.12
CA ILE A 48 -8.55 -1.57 -2.96
C ILE A 48 -7.38 -2.34 -2.35
N ARG A 49 -7.54 -3.67 -2.15
CA ARG A 49 -6.50 -4.53 -1.58
C ARG A 49 -5.26 -4.59 -2.47
N ALA A 50 -5.43 -4.81 -3.76
CA ALA A 50 -4.32 -4.85 -4.72
C ALA A 50 -3.52 -3.54 -4.73
N PHE A 51 -4.20 -2.39 -4.70
CA PHE A 51 -3.51 -1.09 -4.66
C PHE A 51 -2.82 -0.81 -3.33
N LEU A 52 -3.42 -1.20 -2.20
CA LEU A 52 -2.76 -1.12 -0.90
C LEU A 52 -1.49 -1.97 -0.85
N ASP A 53 -1.54 -3.18 -1.42
CA ASP A 53 -0.41 -4.09 -1.47
C ASP A 53 0.69 -3.58 -2.42
N ALA A 54 0.32 -2.79 -3.44
CA ALA A 54 1.24 -2.06 -4.30
C ALA A 54 1.82 -0.77 -3.66
N GLY A 55 1.44 -0.46 -2.41
CA GLY A 55 1.98 0.68 -1.66
C GLY A 55 1.26 2.00 -1.91
N LEU A 56 0.10 1.99 -2.58
CA LEU A 56 -0.67 3.22 -2.77
C LEU A 56 -1.35 3.63 -1.46
N PRO A 57 -1.27 4.92 -1.07
CA PRO A 57 -2.04 5.42 0.05
C PRO A 57 -3.53 5.50 -0.32
N THR A 58 -4.42 5.32 0.66
CA THR A 58 -5.89 5.37 0.47
C THR A 58 -6.37 6.66 -0.21
N ARG A 59 -5.66 7.78 -0.03
CA ARG A 59 -5.94 9.03 -0.74
C ARG A 59 -5.85 8.87 -2.26
N VAL A 60 -4.77 8.24 -2.74
CA VAL A 60 -4.54 8.00 -4.18
C VAL A 60 -5.43 6.91 -4.69
N ILE A 61 -5.67 5.86 -3.90
CA ILE A 61 -6.62 4.78 -4.28
C ILE A 61 -7.98 5.36 -4.63
N ARG A 62 -8.46 6.37 -3.89
CA ARG A 62 -9.73 7.04 -4.18
C ARG A 62 -9.75 7.76 -5.53
N GLU A 63 -8.62 8.29 -5.97
CA GLU A 63 -8.46 8.95 -7.28
C GLU A 63 -8.34 7.93 -8.41
N VAL A 64 -7.73 6.78 -8.14
CA VAL A 64 -7.49 5.71 -9.12
C VAL A 64 -8.71 4.81 -9.33
N LEU A 65 -9.47 4.50 -8.27
CA LEU A 65 -10.61 3.57 -8.32
C LEU A 65 -11.63 3.87 -9.43
N PRO A 66 -12.03 5.14 -9.69
CA PRO A 66 -12.95 5.47 -10.79
C PRO A 66 -12.40 5.15 -12.19
N CYS A 67 -11.09 4.94 -12.32
CA CYS A 67 -10.41 4.62 -13.57
C CYS A 67 -10.19 3.12 -13.79
N VAL A 68 -10.69 2.25 -12.90
CA VAL A 68 -10.52 0.80 -13.01
C VAL A 68 -11.70 0.20 -13.77
N GLU A 69 -11.41 -0.68 -14.75
CA GLU A 69 -12.43 -1.42 -15.49
C GLU A 69 -12.18 -2.93 -15.46
N GLY A 70 -13.26 -3.67 -15.20
CA GLY A 70 -13.28 -5.13 -15.22
C GLY A 70 -12.47 -5.79 -14.10
N PRO A 71 -12.40 -7.14 -14.13
CA PRO A 71 -11.72 -7.89 -13.09
C PRO A 71 -10.21 -7.83 -13.30
N GLY A 72 -9.53 -6.90 -12.62
CA GLY A 72 -8.07 -6.82 -12.61
C GLY A 72 -7.51 -5.42 -12.37
N PRO A 73 -6.18 -5.29 -12.19
CA PRO A 73 -5.53 -4.01 -11.95
C PRO A 73 -5.36 -3.18 -13.24
N ALA A 74 -6.21 -3.41 -14.25
CA ALA A 74 -6.20 -2.62 -15.47
C ALA A 74 -6.76 -1.23 -15.15
N VAL A 75 -5.87 -0.24 -15.19
CA VAL A 75 -6.20 1.15 -14.90
C VAL A 75 -6.18 1.93 -16.22
N HIS A 76 -7.26 2.66 -16.50
CA HIS A 76 -7.34 3.57 -17.64
C HIS A 76 -6.37 4.75 -17.49
N GLY A 77 -6.06 5.37 -18.63
CA GLY A 77 -5.13 6.52 -18.69
C GLY A 77 -5.52 7.70 -17.78
N CYS A 78 -6.78 7.80 -17.32
CA CYS A 78 -7.20 8.86 -16.40
C CYS A 78 -6.49 8.82 -15.03
N ALA A 79 -5.91 7.70 -14.63
CA ALA A 79 -5.15 7.58 -13.39
C ALA A 79 -3.63 7.53 -13.60
N ALA A 80 -3.15 7.62 -14.85
CA ALA A 80 -1.71 7.54 -15.16
C ALA A 80 -0.89 8.59 -14.40
N GLY A 81 -1.31 9.86 -14.39
CA GLY A 81 -0.58 10.92 -13.69
C GLY A 81 -0.49 10.71 -12.18
N ALA A 82 -1.55 10.21 -11.53
CA ALA A 82 -1.54 9.91 -10.10
C ALA A 82 -0.59 8.74 -9.77
N LEU A 83 -0.56 7.71 -10.62
CA LEU A 83 0.35 6.57 -10.49
C LEU A 83 1.81 6.97 -10.74
N GLU A 84 2.09 7.77 -11.75
CA GLU A 84 3.42 8.29 -12.05
C GLU A 84 3.97 9.17 -10.91
N GLU A 85 3.13 10.01 -10.30
CA GLU A 85 3.49 10.80 -9.12
C GLU A 85 3.82 9.90 -7.93
N GLN A 86 3.03 8.84 -7.70
CA GLN A 86 3.33 7.89 -6.63
C GLN A 86 4.61 7.10 -6.89
N LEU A 87 4.85 6.67 -8.13
CA LEU A 87 6.06 5.97 -8.52
C LEU A 87 7.29 6.83 -8.28
N ARG A 88 7.28 8.09 -8.74
CA ARG A 88 8.37 9.05 -8.47
C ARG A 88 8.62 9.22 -6.97
N GLY A 89 7.57 9.39 -6.18
CA GLY A 89 7.71 9.52 -4.73
C GLY A 89 8.25 8.26 -4.03
N LEU A 90 8.00 7.06 -4.58
CA LEU A 90 8.62 5.82 -4.09
C LEU A 90 10.10 5.74 -4.46
N ASP A 91 10.45 6.09 -5.70
CA ASP A 91 11.84 6.11 -6.16
C ASP A 91 12.70 7.08 -5.33
N ASP A 92 12.18 8.28 -5.03
CA ASP A 92 12.86 9.25 -4.17
C ASP A 92 13.14 8.68 -2.76
N ARG A 93 12.15 8.00 -2.17
CA ARG A 93 12.31 7.36 -0.84
C ARG A 93 13.30 6.21 -0.90
N ILE A 94 13.28 5.42 -1.97
CA ILE A 94 14.24 4.33 -2.18
C ILE A 94 15.65 4.90 -2.23
N ALA A 95 15.89 5.97 -2.98
CA ALA A 95 17.20 6.63 -3.06
C ALA A 95 17.70 7.07 -1.67
N VAL A 96 16.87 7.77 -0.90
CA VAL A 96 17.21 8.21 0.47
C VAL A 96 17.54 7.03 1.40
N LEU A 97 16.77 5.95 1.32
CA LEU A 97 16.99 4.74 2.13
C LEU A 97 18.27 4.00 1.70
N GLN A 98 18.58 3.98 0.41
CA GLN A 98 19.83 3.41 -0.12
C GLN A 98 21.05 4.20 0.33
N ASP A 99 20.99 5.52 0.33
CA ASP A 99 22.05 6.40 0.84
C ASP A 99 22.27 6.17 2.34
N SER A 100 21.18 6.16 3.12
CA SER A 100 21.22 5.90 4.56
C SER A 100 21.82 4.53 4.87
N ARG A 101 21.43 3.49 4.12
CA ARG A 101 21.99 2.14 4.24
C ARG A 101 23.49 2.13 3.93
N SER A 102 23.91 2.83 2.88
CA SER A 102 25.32 2.90 2.47
C SER A 102 26.18 3.60 3.51
N ALA A 103 25.68 4.69 4.10
CA ALA A 103 26.35 5.39 5.20
C ALA A 103 26.53 4.48 6.44
N LEU A 104 25.47 3.77 6.85
CA LEU A 104 25.55 2.83 7.97
C LEU A 104 26.51 1.66 7.69
N ALA A 105 26.49 1.11 6.47
CA ALA A 105 27.43 0.06 6.06
C ALA A 105 28.89 0.55 6.11
N GLY A 106 29.15 1.78 5.69
CA GLY A 106 30.48 2.41 5.77
C GLY A 106 30.98 2.54 7.21
N LEU A 107 30.13 2.99 8.14
CA LEU A 107 30.49 3.09 9.56
C LEU A 107 30.85 1.73 10.16
N LEU A 108 30.12 0.67 9.80
CA LEU A 108 30.42 -0.69 10.26
C LEU A 108 31.73 -1.24 9.69
N ALA A 109 32.03 -0.97 8.41
CA ALA A 109 33.28 -1.40 7.78
C ALA A 109 34.52 -0.79 8.46
N VAL A 110 34.46 0.50 8.82
CA VAL A 110 35.53 1.19 9.56
C VAL A 110 35.68 0.64 10.98
N GLY A 111 34.56 0.30 11.64
CA GLY A 111 34.59 -0.31 12.98
C GLY A 111 35.16 -1.74 12.99
N GLY A 112 34.95 -2.50 11.90
CA GLY A 112 35.50 -3.85 11.72
C GLY A 112 37.01 -3.86 11.49
N SER A 113 37.51 -2.97 10.63
CA SER A 113 38.95 -2.88 10.32
C SER A 113 39.79 -2.43 11.53
N GLN A 114 39.24 -1.60 12.42
CA GLN A 114 39.92 -1.24 13.67
C GLN A 114 39.95 -2.38 14.70
N ARG A 115 39.01 -3.34 14.65
CA ARG A 115 39.03 -4.53 15.53
C ARG A 115 40.08 -5.55 15.09
N GLU A 116 40.23 -5.77 13.79
CA GLU A 116 41.26 -6.68 13.24
C GLU A 116 42.67 -6.14 13.52
N ALA A 117 42.93 -4.86 13.21
CA ALA A 117 44.24 -4.24 13.45
C ALA A 117 44.63 -4.21 14.94
N ARG A 118 43.66 -4.10 15.86
CA ARG A 118 43.93 -4.13 17.31
C ARG A 118 44.13 -5.55 17.85
N SER A 119 43.63 -6.58 17.16
CA SER A 119 43.86 -7.98 17.54
C SER A 119 45.26 -8.47 17.13
N GLU A 120 45.78 -7.99 15.99
CA GLU A 120 47.13 -8.35 15.52
C GLU A 120 48.24 -7.73 16.37
N VAL A 121 48.04 -6.50 16.86
CA VAL A 121 49.02 -5.82 17.75
C VAL A 121 49.03 -6.40 19.17
N SER A 122 47.94 -7.05 19.61
CA SER A 122 47.88 -7.66 20.95
C SER A 122 48.42 -9.10 21.00
N ALA A 123 48.66 -9.72 19.84
CA ALA A 123 49.17 -11.09 19.71
C ALA A 123 50.68 -11.15 19.39
N ALA A 124 51.34 -9.99 19.25
CA ALA A 124 52.78 -9.82 19.07
C ALA A 124 53.42 -9.26 20.35
#